data_AF-A0A525I9U2-F1
#
_entry.id   AF-A0A525I9U2-F1
#
_cell.length_a   1.000
_cell.length_b   1.000
_cell.length_c   1.000
_cell.angle_alpha   90.00
_cell.angle_beta   90.00
_cell.angle_gamma   90.00
#
_symmetry.space_group_name_H-M   'P 1'
#
loop_
_entity.id
_entity.type
_entity.pdbx_description
1 polymer ?
#
loop_
_entity_poly.entity_id
_entity_poly.type
_entity_poly.pdbx_seq_one_letter_code
_entity_poly.pdbx_strand_id
1 'polypeptide(L)' 'MNMAMGTFRTGDGSVQVDYEGISIPIPRSKYEENGYKPDFDELPLEADYWAAQEKAKSSDAKNNQMTIIK' A
#
# COMPACT_ATOMS: atom_id res chain seq x y z
N MET A 1 -18.38 5.23 5.34
CA MET A 1 -17.14 5.64 6.04
C MET A 1 -16.00 5.00 5.29
N ASN A 2 -15.21 5.77 4.56
CA ASN A 2 -13.97 5.26 4.01
C ASN A 2 -13.03 5.00 5.19
N MET A 3 -12.76 3.73 5.48
CA MET A 3 -11.86 3.36 6.57
C MET A 3 -10.44 3.65 6.11
N ALA A 4 -9.71 4.47 6.86
CA ALA A 4 -8.29 4.66 6.60
C ALA A 4 -7.55 3.33 6.79
N MET A 5 -6.60 3.06 5.90
CA MET A 5 -5.90 1.77 5.86
C MET A 5 -4.39 1.98 5.78
N GLY A 6 -3.62 1.18 6.51
CA GLY A 6 -2.16 1.17 6.37
C GLY A 6 -1.75 0.63 5.02
N THR A 7 -0.77 1.29 4.39
CA THR A 7 -0.24 0.90 3.08
C THR A 7 1.13 0.25 3.21
N PHE A 8 2.08 0.92 3.85
CA PHE A 8 3.41 0.39 4.13
C PHE A 8 4.03 1.08 5.36
N ARG A 9 5.05 0.43 5.93
CA ARG A 9 5.88 1.02 6.99
C ARG A 9 7.24 1.46 6.44
N THR A 10 7.77 2.53 7.03
CA THR A 10 9.10 3.04 6.71
C THR A 10 10.14 2.49 7.70
N GLY A 11 11.41 2.51 7.31
CA GLY A 11 12.50 2.03 8.15
C GLY A 11 12.69 2.83 9.45
N ASP A 12 12.21 4.09 9.48
CA ASP A 12 12.19 4.94 10.68
C ASP A 12 11.03 4.63 11.64
N GLY A 13 10.12 3.71 11.29
CA GLY A 13 9.00 3.29 12.13
C GLY A 13 7.72 4.09 11.95
N SER A 14 7.63 4.91 10.90
CA SER A 14 6.37 5.55 10.48
C SER A 14 5.56 4.63 9.56
N VAL A 15 4.27 4.95 9.41
CA VAL A 15 3.33 4.22 8.54
C VAL A 15 2.66 5.21 7.59
N GLN A 16 2.63 4.88 6.30
CA GLN A 16 1.74 5.55 5.37
C GLN A 16 0.33 4.99 5.49
N VAL A 17 -0.62 5.87 5.78
CA VAL A 17 -2.04 5.54 5.80
C VAL A 17 -2.72 6.21 4.62
N ASP A 18 -3.53 5.46 3.88
CA ASP A 18 -4.44 6.04 2.89
C ASP A 18 -5.72 6.49 3.61
N TYR A 19 -6.01 7.79 3.52
CA TYR A 19 -7.23 8.40 4.00
C TYR A 19 -7.96 9.04 2.81
N GLU A 20 -8.98 8.37 2.29
CA GLU A 20 -9.80 8.85 1.17
C GLU A 20 -8.98 9.24 -0.08
N GLY A 21 -7.93 8.47 -0.38
CA GLY A 21 -7.01 8.74 -1.50
C GLY A 21 -5.91 9.76 -1.18
N ILE A 22 -5.81 10.20 0.06
CA ILE A 22 -4.70 11.03 0.55
C ILE A 22 -3.78 10.14 1.39
N SER A 23 -2.53 10.01 0.97
CA SER A 23 -1.53 9.25 1.71
C SER A 23 -0.83 10.14 2.74
N ILE A 24 -0.97 9.81 4.02
CA ILE A 24 -0.40 10.59 5.14
C ILE A 24 0.56 9.75 6.00
N PRO A 25 1.72 10.29 6.38
CA PRO A 25 2.63 9.64 7.32
C PRO A 25 2.15 9.83 8.74
N ILE A 26 2.03 8.73 9.47
CA ILE A 26 1.78 8.76 10.91
C ILE A 26 2.79 7.89 11.67
N PRO A 27 3.13 8.23 12.93
CA PRO A 27 3.98 7.38 13.76
C PRO A 27 3.30 6.05 14.11
N ARG A 28 4.09 4.98 14.33
CA ARG A 28 3.59 3.67 14.79
C ARG A 28 2.64 3.76 15.97
N SER A 29 2.95 4.58 16.99
CA SER A 29 2.11 4.72 18.18
C SER A 29 0.70 5.19 17.85
N LYS A 30 0.56 6.18 16.96
CA LYS A 30 -0.75 6.62 16.47
C LYS A 30 -1.42 5.58 15.60
N TYR A 31 -0.65 4.84 14.80
CA TYR A 31 -1.20 3.79 13.94
C TYR A 31 -1.88 2.68 14.77
N GLU A 32 -1.19 2.21 15.81
CA GLU A 32 -1.68 1.18 16.74
C GLU A 32 -2.83 1.71 17.61
N GLU A 33 -2.75 2.95 18.11
CA GLU A 33 -3.82 3.58 18.91
C GLU A 33 -5.16 3.69 18.14
N ASN A 34 -5.08 4.01 16.85
CA ASN A 34 -6.26 4.08 15.98
C ASN A 34 -6.78 2.71 15.54
N GLY A 35 -6.06 1.62 15.83
CA GLY A 35 -6.46 0.27 15.46
C GLY A 35 -6.53 0.03 13.95
N TYR A 36 -5.72 0.75 13.16
CA TYR A 36 -5.68 0.57 11.72
C TYR A 36 -5.24 -0.83 11.33
N LYS A 37 -5.71 -1.29 10.18
CA LYS A 37 -5.38 -2.60 9.61
C LYS A 37 -4.71 -2.44 8.25
N PRO A 38 -3.83 -3.39 7.85
CA PRO A 38 -3.31 -4.52 8.65
C PRO A 38 -2.41 -4.08 9.81
N ASP A 39 -2.00 -4.99 10.70
CA ASP A 39 -1.16 -4.60 11.85
C ASP A 39 0.22 -4.09 11.39
N PHE A 40 0.89 -3.28 12.22
CA PHE A 40 2.17 -2.65 11.84
C PHE A 40 3.20 -3.67 11.35
N ASP A 41 3.28 -4.83 12.00
CA ASP A 41 4.26 -5.86 11.69
C ASP A 41 3.90 -6.69 10.44
N GLU A 42 2.66 -6.58 9.97
CA GLU A 42 2.18 -7.18 8.72
C GLU A 42 2.33 -6.25 7.53
N LEU A 43 2.61 -4.96 7.77
CA LEU A 43 2.81 -4.00 6.69
C LEU A 43 4.13 -4.27 5.95
N PRO A 44 4.12 -4.21 4.60
CA PRO A 44 5.33 -4.27 3.82
C PRO A 44 6.22 -3.06 4.12
N LEU A 45 7.53 -3.21 3.89
CA LEU A 45 8.43 -2.06 3.85
C LEU A 45 8.15 -1.21 2.61
N GLU A 46 8.46 0.08 2.69
CA GLU A 46 8.30 1.02 1.58
C GLU A 46 8.86 0.49 0.26
N ALA A 47 10.08 -0.05 0.26
CA ALA A 47 10.72 -0.58 -0.95
C ALA A 47 9.94 -1.76 -1.55
N ASP A 48 9.45 -2.68 -0.72
CA ASP A 48 8.67 -3.83 -1.16
C ASP A 48 7.30 -3.41 -1.70
N TYR A 49 6.68 -2.41 -1.07
CA TYR A 49 5.41 -1.84 -1.52
C TYR A 49 5.52 -1.21 -2.91
N TRP A 50 6.55 -0.39 -3.15
CA TRP A 50 6.79 0.20 -4.46
C TRP A 50 7.14 -0.85 -5.51
N ALA A 51 8.00 -1.82 -5.17
CA ALA A 51 8.34 -2.92 -6.08
C ALA A 51 7.10 -3.75 -6.47
N ALA A 52 6.18 -3.99 -5.53
CA ALA A 52 4.90 -4.66 -5.80
C ALA A 52 4.00 -3.83 -6.71
N GLN A 53 3.90 -2.51 -6.48
CA GLN A 53 3.14 -1.61 -7.36
C GLN A 53 3.69 -1.53 -8.78
N GLU A 54 5.01 -1.47 -8.96
CA GLU A 54 5.64 -1.46 -10.27
C GLU A 54 5.37 -2.76 -11.04
N LYS A 55 5.43 -3.90 -10.34
CA LYS A 55 5.06 -5.21 -10.92
C LYS A 55 3.60 -5.28 -11.31
N ALA A 56 2.70 -4.74 -10.49
CA ALA A 56 1.26 -4.69 -10.79
C ALA A 56 1.01 -3.86 -12.06
N LYS A 57 1.57 -2.65 -12.15
CA LYS A 57 1.47 -1.78 -13.34
C LYS A 57 2.04 -2.44 -14.60
N SER A 58 3.11 -3.21 -14.45
CA SER A 58 3.73 -3.96 -15.56
C SER A 58 2.92 -5.21 -15.98
N SER A 59 2.06 -5.72 -15.10
CA SER A 59 1.21 -6.89 -15.36
C SER A 59 -0.13 -6.49 -15.99
N ASP A 60 -0.68 -5.33 -15.62
CA ASP A 60 -1.83 -4.71 -16.31
C ASP A 60 -1.49 -4.36 -17.76
N ALA A 61 -0.24 -4.00 -18.06
CA ALA A 61 0.23 -3.80 -19.43
C ALA A 61 0.25 -5.09 -20.27
N LYS A 62 0.15 -6.27 -19.67
CA LYS A 62 0.15 -7.58 -20.38
C LYS A 62 -1.23 -8.22 -20.52
N ASN A 63 -2.27 -7.72 -19.84
CA ASN A 63 -3.61 -8.30 -19.97
C ASN A 63 -4.47 -7.65 -21.08
N ASN A 64 -3.98 -6.62 -21.76
CA ASN A 64 -4.68 -6.00 -22.91
C ASN A 64 -4.13 -6.43 -24.28
N GLN A 65 -3.35 -7.52 -24.36
CA GLN A 65 -2.82 -8.06 -25.64
C GLN A 65 -3.33 -9.47 -25.99
N MET A 66 -4.43 -9.94 -25.38
CA MET A 66 -5.01 -11.25 -25.72
C MET A 66 -6.39 -11.15 -26.41
N THR A 67 -6.53 -10.26 -27.41
CA THR A 67 -7.61 -10.38 -28.40
C THR A 67 -7.15 -9.88 -29.77
N ILE A 68 -6.29 -10.63 -30.45
CA ILE A 68 -6.24 -10.63 -31.92
C ILE A 68 -6.09 -12.09 -32.34
N ILE A 69 -7.22 -12.78 -32.43
CA ILE A 69 -7.30 -14.11 -33.02
C ILE A 69 -7.38 -13.90 -34.54
N LYS A 70 -6.53 -14.67 -35.23
CA LYS A 70 -6.29 -14.76 -36.68
C LYS A 70 -7.52 -14.65 -37.59
#